data_AF-A0A1B5DMK3-F1
#
_entry.id   AF-A0A1B5DMK3-F1
#
_cell.length_a   1.000
_cell.length_b   1.000
_cell.length_c   1.000
_cell.angle_alpha   90.00
_cell.angle_beta   90.00
_cell.angle_gamma   90.00
#
_symmetry.space_group_name_H-M   'P 1'
#
loop_
_entity.id
_entity.type
_entity.pdbx_description
1 polymer ?
#
loop_
_entity_poly.entity_id
_entity_poly.type
_entity_poly.pdbx_seq_one_letter_code
_entity_poly.pdbx_strand_id
1 'polypeptide(L)'
;MLKQVDQRELQARKAAAEKQFRGRKAGVDHHASIDPVTGRSIGGYVAGGIEAILVPYAEDLIPVYIQKITEGYTLTPVGTVSVGTTAFEIYMNRPESQIKPTLAAILQKVEDDYKAEIEAHNAAFIESEVQAQINIEVRRQERELTEAAAKRRAEIEAEVRATYTPQPATEAAKTAPARGKR
;
A
#
# COMPACT_ATOMS: atom_id res chain seq x y z
N MET A 1 12.13 -1.31 7.43
CA MET A 1 13.35 -0.81 6.75
C MET A 1 12.94 -0.24 5.40
N LEU A 2 13.58 0.85 4.96
CA LEU A 2 13.33 1.42 3.64
C LEU A 2 13.69 0.43 2.53
N LYS A 3 12.80 0.29 1.56
CA LYS A 3 13.00 -0.50 0.36
C LYS A 3 13.69 0.33 -0.72
N GLN A 4 14.49 -0.37 -1.53
CA GLN A 4 15.11 0.16 -2.73
C GLN A 4 14.66 -0.68 -3.93
N VAL A 5 14.82 -0.12 -5.13
CA VAL A 5 14.49 -0.83 -6.37
C VAL A 5 15.44 -2.01 -6.55
N ASP A 6 14.92 -3.23 -6.36
CA ASP A 6 15.63 -4.44 -6.77
C ASP A 6 15.48 -4.65 -8.28
N GLN A 7 16.61 -4.57 -8.99
CA GLN A 7 16.66 -4.76 -10.44
C GLN A 7 16.28 -6.17 -10.86
N ARG A 8 16.61 -7.21 -10.06
CA ARG A 8 16.24 -8.59 -10.39
C ARG A 8 14.73 -8.78 -10.31
N GLU A 9 14.11 -8.23 -9.28
CA GLU A 9 12.66 -8.27 -9.12
C GLU A 9 11.96 -7.50 -10.23
N LEU A 10 12.42 -6.28 -10.56
CA LEU A 10 11.87 -5.48 -11.65
C LEU A 10 11.93 -6.24 -12.98
N GLN A 11 13.05 -6.87 -13.30
CA GLN A 11 13.19 -7.67 -14.52
C GLN A 11 12.27 -8.90 -14.51
N ALA A 12 12.11 -9.58 -13.36
CA ALA A 12 11.19 -10.70 -13.24
C ALA A 12 9.73 -10.26 -13.46
N ARG A 13 9.32 -9.11 -12.91
CA ARG A 13 7.98 -8.51 -13.13
C ARG A 13 7.76 -8.13 -14.59
N LYS A 14 8.76 -7.51 -15.23
CA LYS A 14 8.73 -7.17 -16.67
C LYS A 14 8.60 -8.43 -17.54
N ALA A 15 9.38 -9.46 -17.27
CA ALA A 15 9.31 -10.73 -18.00
C ALA A 15 7.96 -11.44 -17.82
N ALA A 16 7.40 -11.42 -16.60
CA ALA A 16 6.07 -11.95 -16.33
C ALA A 16 4.99 -11.20 -17.11
N ALA A 17 5.05 -9.86 -17.12
CA ALA A 17 4.12 -9.02 -17.87
C ALA A 17 4.23 -9.25 -19.38
N GLU A 18 5.44 -9.38 -19.93
CA GLU A 18 5.64 -9.72 -21.34
C GLU A 18 5.04 -11.09 -21.68
N LYS A 19 5.32 -12.11 -20.87
CA LYS A 19 4.77 -13.46 -21.09
C LYS A 19 3.25 -13.45 -21.04
N GLN A 20 2.66 -12.72 -20.09
CA GLN A 20 1.22 -12.58 -19.96
C GLN A 20 0.63 -11.85 -21.17
N PHE A 21 1.25 -10.75 -21.62
CA PHE A 21 0.82 -10.03 -22.81
C PHE A 21 0.84 -10.93 -24.04
N ARG A 22 1.95 -11.62 -24.30
CA ARG A 22 2.13 -12.50 -25.47
C ARG A 22 1.14 -13.68 -25.48
N GLY A 23 0.84 -14.24 -24.31
CA GLY A 23 -0.11 -15.35 -24.18
C GLY A 23 -1.59 -14.97 -24.15
N ARG A 24 -1.92 -13.68 -24.11
CA ARG A 24 -3.30 -13.19 -23.96
C ARG A 24 -3.92 -12.84 -25.32
N LYS A 25 -5.20 -13.20 -25.50
CA LYS A 25 -6.09 -12.69 -26.56
C LYS A 25 -6.39 -11.21 -26.34
N ALA A 26 -6.14 -10.38 -27.34
CA ALA A 26 -6.60 -9.00 -27.37
C ALA A 26 -8.12 -8.96 -27.49
N GLY A 27 -8.80 -8.16 -26.66
CA GLY A 27 -10.25 -8.09 -26.68
C GLY A 27 -10.86 -7.54 -25.41
N VAL A 28 -12.16 -7.75 -25.26
CA VAL A 28 -12.90 -7.39 -24.05
C VAL A 28 -12.61 -8.43 -22.98
N ASP A 29 -12.07 -7.97 -21.85
CA ASP A 29 -11.94 -8.74 -20.63
C ASP A 29 -12.95 -8.18 -19.62
N HIS A 30 -13.88 -9.03 -19.15
CA HIS A 30 -14.89 -8.65 -18.16
C HIS A 30 -14.30 -8.37 -16.77
N HIS A 31 -13.03 -8.72 -16.56
CA HIS A 31 -12.29 -8.51 -15.32
C HIS A 31 -11.02 -7.68 -15.55
N ALA A 32 -11.04 -6.76 -16.52
CA ALA A 32 -9.89 -5.93 -16.89
C ALA A 32 -9.36 -5.06 -15.75
N SER A 33 -10.23 -4.55 -14.89
CA SER A 33 -9.86 -3.75 -13.72
C SER A 33 -10.84 -3.93 -12.55
N ILE A 34 -10.54 -3.30 -11.42
CA ILE A 34 -11.38 -3.30 -10.22
C ILE A 34 -11.78 -1.86 -9.89
N ASP A 35 -13.05 -1.65 -9.59
CA ASP A 35 -13.55 -0.38 -9.06
C ASP A 35 -12.91 -0.11 -7.69
N PRO A 36 -12.17 1.01 -7.52
CA PRO A 36 -11.53 1.34 -6.25
C PRO A 36 -12.53 1.57 -5.10
N VAL A 37 -13.79 1.90 -5.39
CA VAL A 37 -14.81 2.17 -4.37
C VAL A 37 -15.58 0.90 -4.01
N THR A 38 -16.07 0.17 -5.01
CA THR A 38 -16.97 -0.97 -4.78
C THR A 38 -16.27 -2.34 -4.77
N GLY A 39 -15.01 -2.41 -5.20
CA GLY A 39 -14.26 -3.66 -5.34
C GLY A 39 -14.78 -4.59 -6.43
N ARG A 40 -15.73 -4.15 -7.26
CA ARG A 40 -16.31 -4.95 -8.34
C ARG A 40 -15.39 -4.95 -9.56
N SER A 41 -15.41 -6.05 -10.31
CA SER A 41 -14.70 -6.12 -11.59
C SER A 41 -15.35 -5.21 -12.61
N ILE A 42 -14.54 -4.40 -13.29
CA ILE A 42 -14.92 -3.55 -14.40
C ILE A 42 -14.38 -4.20 -15.67
N GLY A 43 -15.28 -4.37 -16.65
CA GLY A 43 -14.93 -4.84 -17.97
C GLY A 43 -14.20 -3.74 -18.76
N GLY A 44 -13.23 -4.14 -19.57
CA GLY A 44 -12.45 -3.22 -20.39
C GLY A 44 -11.78 -3.90 -21.55
N TYR A 45 -11.29 -3.11 -22.50
CA TYR A 45 -10.46 -3.64 -23.57
C TYR A 45 -9.04 -3.85 -23.05
N VAL A 46 -8.50 -5.04 -23.24
CA VAL A 46 -7.13 -5.39 -22.86
C VAL A 46 -6.36 -5.75 -24.11
N ALA A 47 -5.21 -5.12 -24.27
CA ALA A 47 -4.30 -5.46 -25.36
C ALA A 47 -3.63 -6.82 -25.08
N GLY A 48 -3.48 -7.61 -26.14
CA GLY A 48 -2.84 -8.92 -26.11
C GLY A 48 -1.96 -9.13 -27.33
N GLY A 49 -1.06 -10.10 -27.23
CA GLY A 49 -0.20 -10.55 -28.32
C GLY A 49 -0.92 -11.45 -29.31
N ILE A 50 -2.07 -12.02 -28.93
CA ILE A 50 -2.90 -12.86 -29.80
C ILE A 50 -4.09 -12.05 -30.30
N GLU A 51 -4.37 -12.12 -31.60
CA GLU A 51 -5.56 -11.55 -32.22
C GLU A 51 -6.48 -12.65 -32.72
N ALA A 52 -7.78 -12.50 -32.49
CA ALA A 52 -8.79 -13.36 -33.10
C ALA A 52 -9.37 -12.65 -34.33
N ILE A 53 -9.19 -13.29 -35.49
CA ILE A 53 -9.70 -12.80 -36.76
C ILE A 53 -10.99 -13.56 -37.05
N LEU A 54 -12.12 -12.85 -37.06
CA LEU A 54 -13.41 -13.42 -37.41
C LEU A 54 -13.50 -13.64 -38.92
N VAL A 55 -13.85 -14.85 -39.31
CA VAL A 55 -14.05 -15.31 -40.68
C VAL A 55 -15.49 -15.83 -40.80
N PRO A 56 -16.40 -15.10 -41.47
CA PRO A 56 -17.82 -15.44 -41.48
C PRO A 56 -18.18 -16.70 -42.26
N TYR A 57 -17.36 -17.11 -43.23
CA TYR A 57 -17.61 -18.22 -44.14
C TYR A 57 -16.41 -19.15 -44.27
N ALA A 58 -16.65 -20.45 -44.45
CA ALA A 58 -15.58 -21.46 -44.45
C ALA A 58 -14.63 -21.31 -45.66
N GLU A 59 -15.17 -20.89 -46.80
CA GLU A 59 -14.41 -20.63 -48.03
C GLU A 59 -13.34 -19.54 -47.88
N ASP A 60 -13.55 -18.60 -46.95
CA ASP A 60 -12.65 -17.47 -46.71
C ASP A 60 -11.50 -17.81 -45.74
N LEU A 61 -11.53 -18.97 -45.08
CA LEU A 61 -10.52 -19.33 -44.08
C LEU A 61 -9.10 -19.34 -44.65
N ILE A 62 -8.89 -20.03 -45.78
CA ILE A 62 -7.57 -20.17 -46.40
C ILE A 62 -7.09 -18.81 -46.96
N PRO A 63 -7.90 -18.05 -47.72
CA PRO A 63 -7.51 -16.71 -48.18
C PRO A 63 -7.11 -15.76 -47.04
N VAL A 64 -7.93 -15.66 -45.99
CA VAL A 64 -7.66 -14.78 -44.84
C VAL A 64 -6.39 -15.21 -44.12
N TYR A 65 -6.20 -16.52 -43.95
CA TYR A 65 -5.01 -17.07 -43.31
C TYR A 65 -3.73 -16.69 -44.07
N ILE A 66 -3.70 -16.88 -45.39
CA ILE A 66 -2.55 -16.52 -46.23
C ILE A 66 -2.28 -15.02 -46.13
N GLN A 67 -3.31 -14.19 -46.24
CA GLN A 67 -3.19 -12.74 -46.11
C GLN A 67 -2.53 -12.36 -44.77
N LYS A 68 -2.98 -12.91 -43.66
CA LYS A 68 -2.44 -12.58 -42.33
C LYS A 68 -0.99 -13.03 -42.16
N ILE A 69 -0.61 -14.17 -42.72
CA ILE A 69 0.80 -14.58 -42.76
C ILE A 69 1.65 -13.55 -43.54
N THR A 70 1.16 -13.03 -44.67
CA THR A 70 1.88 -11.99 -45.42
C THR A 70 1.98 -10.65 -44.68
N GLU A 71 1.01 -10.35 -43.81
CA GLU A 71 1.05 -9.21 -42.89
C GLU A 71 2.02 -9.42 -41.70
N GLY A 72 2.65 -10.60 -41.61
CA GLY A 72 3.65 -10.92 -40.59
C GLY A 72 3.07 -11.56 -39.32
N TYR A 73 1.80 -11.95 -39.32
CA TYR A 73 1.23 -12.74 -38.23
C TYR A 73 1.81 -14.15 -38.22
N THR A 74 1.79 -14.80 -37.06
CA THR A 74 2.18 -16.22 -36.93
C THR A 74 1.08 -17.02 -36.26
N LEU A 75 1.07 -18.33 -36.49
CA LEU A 75 0.08 -19.21 -35.86
C LEU A 75 0.25 -19.26 -34.34
N THR A 76 -0.89 -19.28 -33.65
CA THR A 76 -0.94 -19.71 -32.26
C THR A 76 -1.18 -21.22 -32.18
N PRO A 77 -0.84 -21.87 -31.04
CA PRO A 77 -1.23 -23.26 -30.78
C PRO A 77 -2.74 -23.48 -30.72
N VAL A 78 -3.54 -22.42 -30.54
CA VAL A 78 -5.02 -22.49 -30.52
C VAL A 78 -5.58 -22.72 -31.92
N GLY A 79 -4.96 -22.15 -32.94
CA GLY A 79 -5.36 -22.33 -34.34
C GLY A 79 -6.71 -21.70 -34.66
N THR A 80 -7.59 -22.48 -35.30
CA THR A 80 -8.91 -22.02 -35.77
C THR A 80 -10.01 -22.67 -34.94
N VAL A 81 -10.98 -21.86 -34.51
CA VAL A 81 -12.13 -22.31 -33.71
C VAL A 81 -13.41 -21.93 -34.45
N SER A 82 -14.43 -22.79 -34.42
CA SER A 82 -15.76 -22.45 -34.94
C SER A 82 -16.51 -21.59 -33.93
N VAL A 83 -17.13 -20.50 -34.40
CA VAL A 83 -17.96 -19.59 -33.61
C VAL A 83 -19.38 -19.63 -34.15
N GLY A 84 -20.27 -20.30 -33.43
CA GLY A 84 -21.63 -20.56 -33.88
C GLY A 84 -21.68 -21.60 -35.00
N THR A 85 -22.65 -21.49 -35.90
CA THR A 85 -22.91 -22.50 -36.94
C THR A 85 -22.18 -22.25 -38.25
N THR A 86 -21.76 -21.02 -38.53
CA THR A 86 -21.22 -20.63 -39.85
C THR A 86 -19.90 -19.89 -39.80
N ALA A 87 -19.55 -19.27 -38.67
CA ALA A 87 -18.35 -18.44 -38.57
C ALA A 87 -17.21 -19.18 -37.87
N PHE A 88 -16.01 -18.64 -38.03
CA PHE A 88 -14.77 -19.14 -37.49
C PHE A 88 -13.93 -17.98 -36.93
N GLU A 89 -13.13 -18.24 -35.91
CA GLU A 89 -12.09 -17.34 -35.45
C GLU A 89 -10.73 -18.00 -35.67
N ILE A 90 -9.82 -17.29 -36.35
CA ILE A 90 -8.43 -17.69 -36.47
C ILE A 90 -7.63 -16.93 -35.41
N TYR A 91 -6.97 -17.66 -34.52
CA TYR A 91 -6.13 -17.10 -33.47
C TYR A 91 -4.68 -17.01 -33.95
N MET A 92 -4.18 -15.78 -34.11
CA MET A 92 -2.83 -15.53 -34.63
C MET A 92 -2.05 -14.60 -33.70
N ASN A 93 -0.75 -14.86 -33.53
CA ASN A 93 0.14 -13.92 -32.86
C ASN A 93 0.36 -12.71 -33.78
N ARG A 94 0.26 -11.53 -33.20
CA ARG A 94 0.54 -10.26 -33.87
C ARG A 94 2.01 -10.16 -34.29
N PRO A 95 2.32 -9.43 -35.37
CA PRO A 95 3.70 -9.17 -35.77
C PRO A 95 4.43 -8.33 -34.71
N GLU A 96 5.74 -8.53 -34.60
CA GLU A 96 6.60 -7.79 -33.65
C GLU A 96 6.53 -6.27 -33.84
N SER A 97 6.28 -5.78 -35.06
CA SER A 97 6.09 -4.36 -35.34
C SER A 97 4.89 -3.75 -34.61
N GLN A 98 3.83 -4.53 -34.38
CA GLN A 98 2.64 -4.11 -33.64
C GLN A 98 2.76 -4.37 -32.14
N ILE A 99 3.49 -5.42 -31.74
CA ILE A 99 3.69 -5.78 -30.33
C ILE A 99 4.59 -4.77 -29.61
N LYS A 100 5.71 -4.36 -30.22
CA LYS A 100 6.73 -3.52 -29.59
C LYS A 100 6.19 -2.24 -28.92
N PRO A 101 5.40 -1.37 -29.58
CA PRO A 101 4.94 -0.14 -28.95
C PRO A 101 4.01 -0.41 -27.75
N THR A 102 3.11 -1.39 -27.88
CA THR A 102 2.20 -1.76 -26.79
C THR A 102 2.94 -2.40 -25.63
N LEU A 103 3.88 -3.30 -25.91
CA LEU A 103 4.68 -3.95 -24.89
C LEU A 103 5.56 -2.93 -24.15
N ALA A 104 6.18 -1.97 -24.86
CA ALA A 104 6.96 -0.91 -24.23
C ALA A 104 6.12 -0.09 -23.23
N ALA A 105 4.89 0.28 -23.59
CA ALA A 105 3.98 0.98 -22.69
C ALA A 105 3.62 0.14 -21.45
N ILE A 106 3.37 -1.16 -21.63
CA ILE A 106 3.09 -2.09 -20.51
C ILE A 106 4.30 -2.20 -19.58
N LEU A 107 5.50 -2.38 -20.14
CA LEU A 107 6.73 -2.52 -19.36
C LEU A 107 7.10 -1.24 -18.61
N GLN A 108 6.81 -0.06 -19.20
CA GLN A 108 6.95 1.22 -18.52
C GLN A 108 5.98 1.31 -17.34
N LYS A 109 4.70 0.98 -17.57
CA LYS A 109 3.70 0.97 -16.50
C LYS A 109 4.09 0.05 -15.33
N VAL A 110 4.61 -1.15 -15.61
CA VAL A 110 5.10 -2.07 -14.58
C VAL A 110 6.24 -1.46 -13.77
N GLU A 111 7.13 -0.70 -14.40
CA GLU A 111 8.21 0.00 -13.70
C GLU A 111 7.67 1.13 -12.82
N ASP A 112 6.73 1.92 -13.33
CA ASP A 112 6.13 3.03 -12.61
C ASP A 112 5.32 2.54 -11.40
N ASP A 113 4.49 1.50 -11.60
CA ASP A 113 3.71 0.86 -10.54
C ASP A 113 4.64 0.29 -9.45
N TYR A 114 5.76 -0.36 -9.83
CA TYR A 114 6.72 -0.89 -8.86
C TYR A 114 7.44 0.21 -8.07
N LYS A 115 7.81 1.32 -8.71
CA LYS A 115 8.39 2.48 -8.02
C LYS A 115 7.39 3.09 -7.04
N ALA A 116 6.13 3.25 -7.46
CA ALA A 116 5.06 3.76 -6.62
C ALA A 116 4.81 2.84 -5.40
N GLU A 117 4.86 1.52 -5.57
CA GLU A 117 4.76 0.55 -4.46
C GLU A 117 5.90 0.73 -3.43
N ILE A 118 7.14 0.93 -3.90
CA ILE A 118 8.30 1.16 -3.03
C ILE A 118 8.16 2.49 -2.29
N GLU A 119 7.76 3.55 -2.98
CA GLU A 119 7.54 4.86 -2.38
C GLU A 119 6.43 4.83 -1.33
N ALA A 120 5.29 4.21 -1.64
CA ALA A 120 4.19 4.04 -0.69
C ALA A 120 4.62 3.24 0.56
N HIS A 121 5.36 2.15 0.36
CA HIS A 121 5.91 1.38 1.48
C HIS A 121 6.88 2.21 2.33
N ASN A 122 7.75 2.99 1.70
CA ASN A 122 8.73 3.82 2.40
C ASN A 122 8.07 4.96 3.18
N ALA A 123 7.04 5.60 2.59
CA ALA A 123 6.24 6.61 3.26
C ALA A 123 5.55 6.04 4.51
N ALA A 124 4.86 4.90 4.38
CA ALA A 124 4.21 4.23 5.49
C ALA A 124 5.21 3.79 6.58
N PHE A 125 6.41 3.34 6.19
CA PHE A 125 7.46 2.98 7.14
C PHE A 125 7.95 4.21 7.93
N ILE A 126 8.22 5.33 7.26
CA ILE A 126 8.64 6.58 7.92
C ILE A 126 7.56 7.08 8.86
N GLU A 127 6.30 7.09 8.42
CA GLU A 127 5.17 7.51 9.25
C GLU A 127 5.06 6.65 10.52
N SER A 128 5.24 5.33 10.40
CA SER A 128 5.23 4.43 11.56
C SER A 128 6.35 4.71 12.56
N GLU A 129 7.56 5.04 12.08
CA GLU A 129 8.70 5.38 12.92
C GLU A 129 8.51 6.74 13.60
N VAL A 130 7.98 7.74 12.88
CA VAL A 130 7.64 9.05 13.44
C VAL A 130 6.60 8.89 14.55
N GLN A 131 5.54 8.12 14.31
CA GLN A 131 4.51 7.87 15.31
C GLN A 131 5.08 7.15 16.54
N ALA A 132 5.99 6.20 16.34
CA ALA A 132 6.67 5.51 17.43
C ALA A 132 7.49 6.50 18.28
N GLN A 133 8.22 7.43 17.66
CA GLN A 133 8.98 8.45 18.39
C GLN A 133 8.09 9.43 19.15
N ILE A 134 7.00 9.91 18.52
CA ILE A 134 6.01 10.76 19.19
C ILE A 134 5.46 10.05 20.44
N ASN A 135 5.09 8.77 20.32
CA ASN A 135 4.57 8.00 21.44
C ASN A 135 5.60 7.86 22.59
N ILE A 136 6.89 7.74 22.28
CA ILE A 136 7.95 7.72 23.28
C ILE A 136 8.06 9.08 23.98
N GLU A 137 8.05 10.18 23.23
CA GLU A 137 8.14 11.53 23.79
C GLU A 137 6.93 11.89 24.65
N VAL A 138 5.71 11.56 24.22
CA VAL A 138 4.49 11.78 25.00
C VAL A 138 4.58 11.05 26.34
N ARG A 139 4.99 9.78 26.34
CA ARG A 139 5.19 9.01 27.59
C ARG A 139 6.27 9.61 28.48
N ARG A 140 7.33 10.19 27.90
CA ARG A 140 8.37 10.90 28.67
C ARG A 140 7.81 12.15 29.33
N GLN A 141 7.10 12.98 28.57
CA GLN A 141 6.47 14.21 29.07
C GLN A 141 5.43 13.93 30.15
N GLU A 142 4.60 12.89 29.98
CA GLU A 142 3.65 12.46 31.01
C GLU A 142 4.35 12.09 32.32
N ARG A 143 5.44 11.32 32.25
CA ARG A 143 6.24 10.99 33.43
C ARG A 143 6.81 12.24 34.10
N GLU A 144 7.44 13.13 33.34
CA GLU A 144 7.99 14.38 33.84
C GLU A 144 6.91 15.26 34.52
N LEU A 145 5.72 15.37 33.93
CA LEU A 145 4.59 16.11 34.49
C LEU A 145 4.07 15.46 35.79
N THR A 146 3.95 14.13 35.83
CA THR A 146 3.51 13.43 37.05
C THR A 146 4.52 13.55 38.18
N GLU A 147 5.82 13.46 37.89
CA GLU A 147 6.89 13.66 38.88
C GLU A 147 6.92 15.11 39.38
N ALA A 148 6.78 16.09 38.49
CA ALA A 148 6.72 17.51 38.87
C ALA A 148 5.48 17.82 39.73
N ALA A 149 4.32 17.26 39.39
CA ALA A 149 3.09 17.41 40.17
C ALA A 149 3.21 16.75 41.55
N ALA A 150 3.83 15.56 41.64
CA ALA A 150 4.08 14.87 42.90
C ALA A 150 5.03 15.66 43.81
N LYS A 151 6.12 16.21 43.26
CA LYS A 151 7.06 17.08 44.00
C LYS A 151 6.37 18.33 44.55
N ARG A 152 5.61 19.04 43.70
CA ARG A 152 4.84 20.22 44.14
C ARG A 152 3.83 19.89 45.24
N ARG A 153 3.11 18.77 45.13
CA ARG A 153 2.21 18.33 46.20
C ARG A 153 2.95 18.06 47.50
N ALA A 154 4.11 17.40 47.45
CA ALA A 154 4.91 17.13 48.64
C ALA A 154 5.43 18.41 49.30
N GLU A 155 5.86 19.41 48.52
CA GLU A 155 6.27 20.72 49.02
C GLU A 155 5.11 21.45 49.72
N ILE A 156 3.94 21.52 49.07
CA ILE A 156 2.74 22.13 49.65
C ILE A 156 2.30 21.38 50.93
N GLU A 157 2.33 20.05 50.93
CA GLU A 157 2.01 19.26 52.12
C GLU A 157 2.99 19.53 53.27
N ALA A 158 4.28 19.72 52.97
CA ALA A 158 5.29 20.07 53.97
C ALA A 158 5.03 21.46 54.57
N GLU A 159 4.71 22.46 53.73
CA GLU A 159 4.33 23.81 54.18
C GLU A 159 3.06 23.81 55.04
N VAL A 160 2.04 23.08 54.60
CA VAL A 160 0.78 22.91 55.35
C VAL A 160 1.05 22.24 56.69
N ARG A 161 1.81 21.14 56.74
CA ARG A 161 2.14 20.46 58.00
C ARG A 161 2.92 21.37 58.94
N ALA A 162 3.90 22.14 58.45
CA ALA A 162 4.65 23.10 59.26
C ALA A 162 3.74 24.19 59.85
N THR A 163 2.71 24.63 59.12
CA THR A 163 1.77 25.67 59.56
C THR A 163 0.76 25.14 60.59
N TYR A 164 0.35 23.87 60.51
CA TYR A 164 -0.66 23.25 61.36
C TYR A 164 -0.10 22.28 62.41
N THR A 165 1.21 22.33 62.69
CA THR A 165 1.77 21.56 63.82
C THR A 165 1.32 22.22 65.13
N PRO A 166 0.54 21.55 66.00
CA PRO A 166 0.13 22.12 67.27
C PRO A 166 1.37 22.34 68.15
N GLN A 167 1.59 23.57 68.62
CA GLN A 167 2.59 23.84 69.64
C GLN A 167 2.29 22.99 70.88
N PRO A 168 3.28 22.32 71.49
CA PRO A 168 3.07 21.67 72.77
C PRO A 168 2.59 22.73 73.78
N ALA A 169 1.49 22.43 74.46
CA ALA A 169 0.89 23.29 75.47
C ALA A 169 1.97 23.73 76.48
N THR A 170 2.24 25.02 76.52
CA THR A 170 3.08 25.66 77.53
C THR A 170 2.48 25.37 78.90
N GLU A 171 3.25 24.69 79.75
CA GLU A 171 2.93 24.49 81.16
C GLU A 171 2.62 25.83 81.82
N ALA A 172 1.39 25.95 82.33
CA ALA A 172 0.94 27.10 83.09
C ALA A 172 1.82 27.29 84.34
N ALA A 173 2.45 28.45 84.41
CA ALA A 173 3.19 28.93 85.57
C ALA A 173 2.31 28.87 86.84
N LYS A 174 2.72 28.06 87.83
CA LYS A 174 2.18 28.12 89.19
C LYS A 174 2.71 29.38 89.88
N THR A 175 1.85 30.38 90.03
CA THR A 175 2.06 31.51 90.94
C THR A 175 1.87 31.04 92.39
N ALA A 176 2.93 31.13 93.20
CA ALA A 176 2.86 30.95 94.65
C ALA A 176 2.46 32.28 95.31
N PRO A 177 1.51 32.32 96.26
CA PRO A 177 1.22 33.54 97.00
C PRO A 177 2.13 33.67 98.23
N ALA A 178 2.53 34.92 98.47
CA ALA A 178 3.27 35.36 99.63
C ALA A 178 2.44 35.28 100.93
N ARG A 179 3.08 34.82 102.01
CA ARG A 179 2.68 35.00 103.43
C ARG A 179 3.99 34.83 104.23
N GLY A 180 4.42 35.66 105.16
CA GLY A 180 3.83 36.75 105.91
C GLY A 180 4.66 36.83 107.19
N LYS A 181 5.11 38.03 107.58
CA LYS A 181 5.94 38.31 108.76
C LYS A 181 5.37 37.74 110.07
N ARG A 182 6.22 37.14 110.90
CA ARG A 182 6.64 37.68 112.21
C ARG A 182 7.80 36.87 112.77
#